data_AF-A0A3N5IA65-F1
#
_entry.id   AF-A0A3N5IA65-F1
#
_cell.length_a   1.000
_cell.length_b   1.000
_cell.length_c   1.000
_cell.angle_alpha   90.00
_cell.angle_beta   90.00
_cell.angle_gamma   90.00
#
_symmetry.space_group_name_H-M   'P 1'
#
loop_
_entity.id
_entity.type
_entity.pdbx_description
1 polymer ?
#
loop_
_entity_poly.entity_id
_entity_poly.type
_entity_poly.pdbx_seq_one_letter_code
_entity_poly.pdbx_strand_id
1 'polypeptide(L)'
;MNMVHHFFGHRFELRQAADAFRAKHGDQYDVVTTLDPAHVETPDLDKAYAVAEFMLNLLEIKCAPTRQDVEAYVQANFATHDGGYRIPVHQDFLKIRHRPTVGEA
;
A
#
# COMPACT_ATOMS: atom_id res chain seq x y z
N MET A 1 -1.92 1.30 -2.31
CA MET A 1 -1.47 0.81 -3.64
C MET A 1 -2.56 1.02 -4.69
N ASN A 2 -2.33 1.87 -5.70
CA ASN A 2 -3.36 2.26 -6.68
C ASN A 2 -3.80 1.13 -7.63
N MET A 3 -2.88 0.24 -7.96
CA MET A 3 -3.13 -0.88 -8.88
C MET A 3 -4.15 -1.89 -8.32
N VAL A 4 -4.06 -2.22 -7.02
CA VAL A 4 -5.04 -3.09 -6.34
C VAL A 4 -6.43 -2.47 -6.36
N HIS A 5 -6.51 -1.15 -6.13
CA HIS A 5 -7.77 -0.42 -6.21
C HIS A 5 -8.33 -0.38 -7.63
N HIS A 6 -7.47 -0.22 -8.64
CA HIS A 6 -7.87 -0.21 -10.04
C HIS A 6 -8.53 -1.54 -10.46
N PHE A 7 -7.88 -2.68 -10.17
CA PHE A 7 -8.36 -3.98 -10.63
C PHE A 7 -9.45 -4.60 -9.75
N PHE A 8 -9.46 -4.33 -8.44
CA PHE A 8 -10.35 -5.01 -7.50
C PHE A 8 -11.23 -4.06 -6.67
N GLY A 9 -11.06 -2.74 -6.81
CA GLY A 9 -11.75 -1.75 -5.97
C GLY A 9 -11.26 -1.72 -4.51
N HIS A 10 -10.35 -2.61 -4.13
CA HIS A 10 -9.88 -2.75 -2.75
C HIS A 10 -8.77 -1.75 -2.40
N ARG A 11 -8.76 -1.32 -1.14
CA ARG A 11 -7.71 -0.49 -0.56
C ARG A 11 -7.33 -1.06 0.80
N PHE A 12 -6.03 -1.10 1.08
CA PHE A 12 -5.54 -1.36 2.43
C PHE A 12 -5.52 -0.01 3.16
N GLU A 13 -6.41 0.20 4.12
CA GLU A 13 -6.58 1.47 4.82
C GLU A 13 -6.43 1.26 6.34
N LEU A 14 -5.30 1.68 6.91
CA LEU A 14 -5.07 1.58 8.35
C LEU A 14 -5.83 2.65 9.16
N ARG A 15 -6.33 3.70 8.51
CA ARG A 15 -7.01 4.81 9.18
C ARG A 15 -8.26 4.35 9.92
N GLN A 16 -9.11 3.54 9.28
CA GLN A 16 -10.33 3.03 9.94
C GLN A 16 -9.99 2.15 11.15
N ALA A 17 -8.95 1.31 11.05
CA ALA A 17 -8.48 0.50 12.17
C ALA A 17 -7.97 1.38 13.33
N ALA A 18 -7.22 2.44 13.01
CA ALA A 18 -6.74 3.40 14.00
C ALA A 18 -7.90 4.16 14.68
N ASP A 19 -8.91 4.57 13.92
CA ASP A 19 -10.09 5.28 14.44
C ASP A 19 -10.93 4.35 15.34
N ALA A 20 -11.13 3.10 14.94
CA ALA A 20 -11.80 2.10 15.77
C ALA A 20 -11.02 1.81 17.07
N PHE A 21 -9.70 1.77 17.01
CA PHE A 21 -8.85 1.61 18.19
C PHE A 21 -8.98 2.80 19.15
N ARG A 22 -8.90 4.04 18.64
CA ARG A 22 -9.07 5.25 19.45
C ARG A 22 -10.45 5.31 20.11
N ALA A 23 -11.51 4.98 19.37
CA ALA A 23 -12.86 4.97 19.92
C ALA A 23 -13.02 3.98 21.09
N LYS A 24 -12.30 2.84 21.04
CA LYS A 24 -12.35 1.82 22.09
C LYS A 24 -11.51 2.16 23.33
N HIS A 25 -10.37 2.81 23.15
CA HIS A 25 -9.36 3.00 24.21
C HIS A 25 -9.22 4.45 24.70
N GLY A 26 -9.91 5.40 24.06
CA GLY A 26 -9.83 6.82 24.39
C GLY A 26 -8.40 7.35 24.32
N ASP A 27 -8.05 8.22 25.27
CA ASP A 27 -6.78 8.93 25.32
C ASP A 27 -5.62 8.15 25.97
N GLN A 28 -5.82 6.87 26.27
CA GLN A 28 -4.80 6.01 26.89
C GLN A 28 -3.58 5.77 25.99
N TYR A 29 -3.74 5.97 24.68
CA TYR A 29 -2.69 5.71 23.70
C TYR A 29 -2.46 6.93 22.80
N ASP A 30 -1.20 7.11 22.43
CA ASP A 30 -0.84 7.85 21.22
C ASP A 30 -0.91 6.88 20.03
N VAL A 31 -1.70 7.25 19.02
CA VAL A 31 -1.98 6.43 17.85
C VAL A 31 -1.65 7.28 16.63
N VAL A 32 -0.59 6.90 15.92
CA VAL A 32 -0.07 7.67 14.78
C VAL A 32 -0.01 6.77 13.56
N THR A 33 -0.56 7.27 12.45
CA THR A 33 -0.39 6.65 11.13
C THR A 33 0.64 7.45 10.35
N THR A 34 1.63 6.77 9.77
CA THR A 34 2.63 7.39 8.89
C THR A 34 2.67 6.66 7.56
N LEU A 35 2.85 7.40 6.47
CA LEU A 35 3.10 6.84 5.14
C LEU A 35 4.61 6.86 4.88
N ASP A 36 5.20 5.71 4.61
CA ASP A 36 6.58 5.59 4.16
C ASP A 36 6.64 5.47 2.61
N PRO A 37 7.21 6.47 1.91
CA PRO A 37 7.30 6.43 0.45
C PRO A 37 8.29 5.37 -0.03
N ALA A 38 7.80 4.21 -0.45
CA ALA A 38 8.59 3.17 -1.10
C ALA A 38 8.23 3.00 -2.59
N HIS A 39 9.19 2.53 -3.39
CA HIS A 39 9.02 2.20 -4.79
C HIS A 39 9.92 1.02 -5.19
N VAL A 40 9.51 0.28 -6.21
CA VAL A 40 10.34 -0.74 -6.87
C VAL A 40 10.69 -0.24 -8.26
N GLU A 41 11.96 -0.31 -8.61
CA GLU A 41 12.45 0.02 -9.95
C GLU A 41 12.75 -1.26 -10.73
N THR A 42 12.31 -1.31 -11.98
CA THR A 42 12.58 -2.42 -12.88
C THR A 42 13.01 -1.92 -14.24
N PRO A 43 13.97 -2.60 -14.90
CA PRO A 43 14.54 -2.12 -16.17
C PRO A 43 13.67 -2.40 -17.40
N ASP A 44 12.68 -3.29 -17.29
CA ASP A 44 11.86 -3.72 -18.42
C ASP A 44 10.44 -4.11 -17.98
N LEU A 45 9.54 -4.22 -18.95
CA LEU A 45 8.11 -4.47 -18.71
C LEU A 45 7.87 -5.87 -18.14
N ASP A 46 8.65 -6.87 -18.55
CA ASP A 46 8.51 -8.23 -18.05
C ASP A 46 8.77 -8.31 -16.53
N LYS A 47 9.83 -7.65 -16.05
CA LYS A 47 10.12 -7.56 -14.61
C LYS A 47 9.10 -6.68 -13.87
N ALA A 48 8.67 -5.59 -14.49
CA ALA A 48 7.62 -4.73 -13.92
C ALA A 48 6.32 -5.53 -13.73
N TYR A 49 5.95 -6.34 -14.72
CA TYR A 49 4.81 -7.25 -14.66
C TYR A 49 4.98 -8.27 -13.53
N ALA A 50 6.15 -8.91 -13.39
CA ALA A 50 6.37 -9.88 -12.32
C ALA A 50 6.17 -9.28 -10.91
N VAL A 51 6.62 -8.03 -10.70
CA VAL A 51 6.37 -7.30 -9.45
C VAL A 51 4.88 -6.99 -9.28
N ALA A 52 4.21 -6.55 -10.35
CA ALA A 52 2.79 -6.25 -10.33
C ALA A 52 1.93 -7.49 -10.05
N GLU A 53 2.22 -8.61 -10.69
CA GLU A 53 1.57 -9.90 -10.49
C GLU A 53 1.73 -10.36 -9.03
N PHE A 54 2.94 -10.26 -8.46
CA PHE A 54 3.17 -10.55 -7.05
C PHE A 54 2.30 -9.67 -6.13
N MET A 55 2.24 -8.36 -6.40
CA MET A 55 1.43 -7.42 -5.61
C MET A 55 -0.08 -7.71 -5.69
N LEU A 56 -0.57 -8.19 -6.84
CA LEU A 56 -1.97 -8.54 -7.03
C LEU A 56 -2.31 -9.86 -6.33
N ASN A 57 -1.42 -10.85 -6.40
CA ASN A 57 -1.59 -12.18 -5.78
C ASN A 57 -1.61 -12.19 -4.24
N LEU A 58 -1.47 -11.04 -3.57
CA LEU A 58 -1.61 -10.91 -2.12
C LEU A 58 -3.05 -11.08 -1.62
N LEU A 59 -4.05 -11.07 -2.51
CA LEU A 59 -5.46 -11.21 -2.18
C LEU A 59 -6.01 -12.55 -2.72
N GLU A 60 -7.03 -13.11 -2.07
CA GLU A 60 -7.83 -14.19 -2.67
C GLU A 60 -8.62 -13.62 -3.86
N ILE A 61 -7.99 -13.57 -5.03
CA ILE A 61 -8.59 -12.99 -6.23
C ILE A 61 -9.51 -14.03 -6.88
N LYS A 62 -10.80 -13.70 -6.97
CA LYS A 62 -11.79 -14.53 -7.69
C LYS A 62 -11.76 -14.33 -9.21
N CYS A 63 -11.37 -13.13 -9.66
CA CYS A 63 -11.30 -12.75 -11.08
C CYS A 63 -9.99 -12.01 -11.33
N ALA A 64 -8.92 -12.74 -11.67
CA ALA A 64 -7.62 -12.12 -11.92
C ALA A 64 -7.64 -11.33 -13.23
N PRO A 65 -7.06 -10.11 -13.27
CA PRO A 65 -6.90 -9.38 -14.52
C PRO A 65 -5.99 -10.15 -15.46
N THR A 66 -6.15 -9.94 -16.77
CA THR A 66 -5.26 -10.59 -17.73
C THR A 66 -3.87 -9.95 -17.65
N ARG A 67 -2.85 -10.71 -18.04
CA ARG A 67 -1.47 -10.17 -18.14
C ARG A 67 -1.41 -8.91 -19.01
N GLN A 68 -2.13 -8.91 -20.14
CA GLN A 68 -2.17 -7.77 -21.05
C GLN A 68 -2.75 -6.51 -20.38
N ASP A 69 -3.82 -6.66 -19.57
CA ASP A 69 -4.41 -5.53 -18.85
C ASP A 69 -3.43 -4.96 -17.81
N VAL A 70 -2.72 -5.85 -17.10
CA VAL A 70 -1.71 -5.46 -16.10
C VAL A 70 -0.53 -4.75 -16.78
N GLU A 71 0.01 -5.29 -17.87
CA GLU A 71 1.08 -4.67 -18.64
C GLU A 71 0.67 -3.29 -19.18
N ALA A 72 -0.54 -3.17 -19.74
CA ALA A 72 -1.07 -1.89 -20.22
C ALA A 72 -1.18 -0.86 -19.09
N TYR A 73 -1.66 -1.30 -17.91
CA TYR A 73 -1.73 -0.44 -16.73
C TYR A 73 -0.33 0.00 -16.27
N VAL A 74 0.62 -0.92 -16.16
CA VAL A 74 2.00 -0.64 -15.76
C VAL A 74 2.67 0.34 -16.73
N GLN A 75 2.51 0.12 -18.04
CA GLN A 75 3.02 1.02 -19.08
C GLN A 75 2.45 2.43 -18.97
N ALA A 76 1.14 2.55 -18.76
CA ALA A 76 0.48 3.86 -18.71
C ALA A 76 0.78 4.65 -17.44
N ASN A 77 1.06 3.98 -16.32
CA ASN A 77 1.12 4.63 -15.01
C ASN A 77 2.52 4.67 -14.39
N PHE A 78 3.41 3.73 -14.74
CA PHE A 78 4.68 3.53 -14.04
C PHE A 78 5.91 3.59 -14.94
N ALA A 79 5.75 3.74 -16.25
CA ALA A 79 6.88 3.94 -17.15
C ALA A 79 7.63 5.24 -16.82
N THR A 80 8.96 5.17 -16.81
CA THR A 80 9.84 6.31 -16.56
C THR A 80 10.44 6.84 -17.87
N HIS A 81 10.93 8.08 -17.85
CA HIS A 81 11.48 8.73 -19.06
C HIS A 81 12.75 8.06 -19.61
N ASP A 82 13.47 7.31 -18.78
CA ASP A 82 14.67 6.54 -19.14
C ASP A 82 14.36 5.12 -19.66
N GLY A 83 13.08 4.78 -19.84
CA GLY A 83 12.64 3.51 -20.43
C GLY A 83 12.46 2.37 -19.42
N GLY A 84 12.67 2.62 -18.13
CA GLY A 84 12.36 1.70 -17.04
C GLY A 84 10.93 1.85 -16.50
N TYR A 85 10.70 1.26 -15.33
CA TYR A 85 9.45 1.37 -14.60
C TYR A 85 9.70 1.62 -13.12
N ARG A 86 8.87 2.45 -12.51
CA ARG A 86 8.89 2.75 -11.09
C ARG A 86 7.51 2.56 -10.49
N ILE A 87 7.34 1.44 -9.79
CA ILE A 87 6.06 1.05 -9.18
C ILE A 87 6.02 1.58 -7.74
N PRO A 88 5.11 2.52 -7.39
CA PRO A 88 4.98 2.99 -6.02
C PRO A 88 4.36 1.90 -5.14
N VAL A 89 5.07 1.56 -4.06
CA VAL A 89 4.68 0.56 -3.06
C VAL A 89 4.66 1.16 -1.66
N HIS A 90 4.18 2.39 -1.54
CA HIS A 90 4.13 3.10 -0.26
C HIS A 90 3.45 2.28 0.82
N GLN A 91 4.03 2.32 2.02
CA GLN A 91 3.59 1.51 3.15
C GLN A 91 2.98 2.41 4.22
N ASP A 92 1.74 2.10 4.61
CA ASP A 92 1.16 2.69 5.80
C ASP A 92 1.66 1.94 7.04
N PHE A 93 2.11 2.70 8.03
CA PHE A 93 2.48 2.20 9.35
C PHE A 93 1.56 2.76 10.40
N LEU A 94 1.05 1.88 11.26
CA LEU A 94 0.33 2.25 12.46
C LEU A 94 1.24 2.05 13.68
N LYS A 95 1.50 3.14 14.42
CA LYS A 95 2.25 3.12 15.68
C LYS A 95 1.28 3.40 16.82
N ILE A 96 1.24 2.50 17.79
CA ILE A 96 0.44 2.64 19.00
C ILE A 96 1.39 2.62 20.19
N ARG A 97 1.31 3.64 21.04
CA ARG A 97 2.13 3.76 22.24
C ARG A 97 1.25 4.13 23.41
N HIS A 98 1.50 3.53 24.59
CA HIS A 98 0.81 3.95 25.79
C HIS A 98 1.18 5.41 26.10
N ARG A 99 0.19 6.25 26.40
CA ARG A 99 0.44 7.62 26.84
C ARG A 99 0.90 7.54 28.29
N PRO A 100 2.07 8.10 28.65
CA PRO A 100 2.48 8.13 30.04
C PRO A 100 1.43 8.91 30.85
N THR A 101 0.99 8.35 31.96
CA THR A 101 0.11 9.01 32.90
C THR A 101 0.85 10.22 33.46
N VAL A 102 0.26 11.42 33.35
CA VAL A 102 0.82 12.61 34.00
C VAL A 102 0.74 12.38 35.51
N GLY A 103 1.85 11.96 36.13
CA GLY A 103 1.88 11.62 37.56
C GLY A 103 3.11 10.88 38.09
N GLU A 104 4.03 10.39 37.26
CA GLU A 104 5.30 9.82 37.74
C GLU A 104 6.49 10.65 37.23
N ALA A 105 6.88 11.63 38.03
CA ALA A 105 8.16 12.33 38.00
C ALA A 105 8.72 12.38 39.42
#